data_AF-D5GSR4-F1
#
_entry.id   AF-D5GSR4-F1
#
_cell.length_a   1.000
_cell.length_b   1.000
_cell.length_c   1.000
_cell.angle_alpha   90.00
_cell.angle_beta   90.00
_cell.angle_gamma   90.00
#
_symmetry.space_group_name_H-M   'P 1'
#
loop_
_entity.id
_entity.type
_entity.pdbx_description
1 polymer ?
#
loop_
_entity_poly.entity_id
_entity_poly.type
_entity_poly.pdbx_seq_one_letter_code
_entity_poly.pdbx_strand_id
1 'polypeptide(L)'
;METNQQKMLIAVGSIFGVLVLYFVLAWSMSFWPFSVELNKQEIFSSELNLTLDSNSLGESIFSKAVAERKKNLQEQVTKKVESFITSANKLLTTEPDAQDKKTLFNQAKESLGKIKTANKTLTDYNEEFFAESLRTASTATLKTDIKKVADEIVIFKENIKNAFNLN
;
A
#
# COMPACT_ATOMS: atom_id res chain seq x y z
N MET A 1 -19.53 13.06 -66.66
CA MET A 1 -19.63 12.21 -65.45
C MET A 1 -18.47 12.59 -64.54
N GLU A 2 -18.60 13.62 -63.70
CA GLU A 2 -17.45 14.11 -62.91
C GLU A 2 -17.83 14.72 -61.53
N THR A 3 -19.03 14.44 -61.02
CA THR A 3 -19.54 15.10 -59.81
C THR A 3 -19.69 14.18 -58.58
N ASN A 4 -19.44 12.88 -58.72
CA ASN A 4 -19.61 11.91 -57.61
C ASN A 4 -18.31 11.50 -56.91
N GLN A 5 -17.13 11.67 -57.51
CA GLN A 5 -15.87 11.27 -56.86
C GLN A 5 -15.34 12.31 -55.85
N GLN A 6 -15.55 13.61 -56.10
CA GLN A 6 -15.10 14.66 -55.17
C GLN A 6 -15.89 14.69 -53.86
N LYS A 7 -17.20 14.38 -53.88
CA LYS A 7 -18.03 14.32 -52.67
C LYS A 7 -17.65 13.15 -51.75
N MET A 8 -17.16 12.05 -52.32
CA MET A 8 -16.72 10.87 -51.57
C MET A 8 -15.37 11.10 -50.89
N LEU A 9 -14.42 11.80 -51.55
CA LEU A 9 -13.09 12.04 -51.00
C LEU A 9 -13.10 12.97 -49.78
N ILE A 10 -13.99 13.97 -49.77
CA ILE A 10 -14.14 14.92 -48.65
C ILE A 10 -14.82 14.24 -47.45
N ALA A 11 -15.77 13.33 -47.68
CA ALA A 11 -16.45 12.60 -46.62
C ALA A 11 -15.51 11.63 -45.88
N VAL A 12 -14.59 10.97 -46.60
CA VAL A 12 -13.65 10.01 -46.01
C VAL A 12 -12.57 10.74 -45.18
N GLY A 13 -12.02 11.87 -45.65
CA GLY A 13 -11.02 12.64 -44.91
C GLY A 13 -11.49 13.18 -43.56
N SER A 14 -12.78 13.54 -43.45
CA SER A 14 -13.38 14.07 -42.21
C SER A 14 -13.53 13.01 -41.12
N ILE A 15 -13.91 11.78 -41.48
CA ILE A 15 -14.10 10.67 -40.54
C ILE A 15 -12.76 10.20 -39.96
N PHE A 16 -11.71 10.13 -40.80
CA PHE A 16 -10.36 9.80 -40.34
C PHE A 16 -9.78 10.88 -39.41
N GLY A 17 -10.05 12.16 -39.67
CA GLY A 17 -9.65 13.26 -38.79
C GLY A 17 -10.25 13.16 -37.39
N VAL A 18 -11.55 12.87 -37.28
CA VAL A 18 -12.25 12.73 -36.00
C VAL A 18 -11.78 11.48 -35.23
N LEU A 19 -11.54 10.36 -35.91
CA LEU A 19 -11.04 9.13 -35.29
C LEU A 19 -9.61 9.29 -34.76
N VAL A 20 -8.73 9.97 -35.49
CA VAL A 20 -7.36 10.27 -35.03
C VAL A 20 -7.39 11.23 -33.84
N LEU A 21 -8.27 12.24 -33.84
CA LEU A 21 -8.44 13.15 -32.72
C LEU A 21 -8.94 12.44 -31.45
N TYR A 22 -9.91 11.51 -31.59
CA TYR A 22 -10.36 10.66 -30.49
C TYR A 22 -9.26 9.72 -29.99
N PHE A 23 -8.44 9.18 -30.90
CA PHE A 23 -7.32 8.30 -30.54
C PHE A 23 -6.22 9.06 -29.78
N VAL A 24 -5.91 10.30 -30.18
CA VAL A 24 -4.96 11.19 -29.48
C VAL A 24 -5.54 11.64 -28.13
N LEU A 25 -6.83 12.00 -28.06
CA LEU A 25 -7.49 12.36 -26.80
C LEU A 25 -7.52 11.18 -25.81
N ALA A 26 -7.86 9.97 -26.28
CA ALA A 26 -7.89 8.76 -25.45
C ALA A 26 -6.49 8.32 -24.97
N TRP A 27 -5.45 8.49 -25.80
CA TRP A 27 -4.06 8.30 -25.37
C TRP A 27 -3.59 9.38 -24.40
N SER A 28 -4.04 10.63 -24.58
CA SER A 28 -3.70 11.74 -23.67
C SER A 28 -4.38 11.66 -22.30
N MET A 29 -5.55 11.01 -22.20
CA MET A 29 -6.14 10.67 -20.89
C MET A 29 -5.38 9.54 -20.18
N SER A 30 -4.71 8.67 -20.93
CA SER A 30 -3.89 7.57 -20.39
C SER A 30 -2.49 8.03 -19.95
N PHE A 31 -2.08 9.24 -20.35
CA PHE A 31 -0.75 9.81 -20.08
C PHE A 31 -0.82 11.20 -19.41
N TRP A 32 -1.92 11.51 -18.73
CA TRP A 32 -1.98 12.72 -17.89
C TRP A 32 -1.31 12.42 -16.54
N PRO A 33 -0.27 13.17 -16.11
CA PRO A 33 0.44 12.93 -14.84
C PRO A 33 -0.45 12.95 -13.59
N PHE A 34 -1.67 13.50 -13.67
CA PHE A 34 -2.61 13.57 -12.56
C PHE A 34 -3.26 12.23 -12.18
N SER A 35 -3.36 11.26 -13.10
CA SER A 35 -3.99 9.96 -12.79
C SER A 35 -3.15 9.14 -11.80
N VAL A 36 -1.83 9.26 -11.90
CA VAL A 36 -0.87 8.60 -10.99
C VAL A 36 -0.89 9.25 -9.61
N GLU A 37 -0.96 10.58 -9.54
CA GLU A 37 -1.02 11.31 -8.26
C GLU A 37 -2.34 11.09 -7.51
N LEU A 38 -3.49 11.09 -8.22
CA LEU A 38 -4.79 10.77 -7.65
C LEU A 38 -4.82 9.35 -7.08
N ASN A 39 -4.22 8.38 -7.77
CA ASN A 39 -4.09 7.02 -7.30
C ASN A 39 -3.22 6.92 -6.03
N LYS A 40 -2.13 7.68 -5.95
CA LYS A 40 -1.25 7.70 -4.75
C LYS A 40 -1.94 8.30 -3.53
N GLN A 41 -2.70 9.38 -3.71
CA GLN A 41 -3.45 10.02 -2.62
C GLN A 41 -4.56 9.10 -2.08
N GLU A 42 -5.28 8.40 -2.98
CA GLU A 42 -6.30 7.42 -2.60
C GLU A 42 -5.70 6.25 -1.81
N ILE A 43 -4.61 5.65 -2.30
CA ILE A 43 -3.91 4.57 -1.60
C ILE A 43 -3.42 5.05 -0.22
N PHE A 44 -2.86 6.26 -0.13
CA PHE A 44 -2.33 6.79 1.12
C PHE A 44 -3.41 7.07 2.17
N SER A 45 -4.51 7.68 1.77
CA SER A 45 -5.58 8.09 2.70
C SER A 45 -6.50 6.94 3.11
N SER A 46 -6.80 6.01 2.19
CA SER A 46 -7.78 4.95 2.42
C SER A 46 -7.13 3.59 2.69
N GLU A 47 -6.21 3.15 1.82
CA GLU A 47 -5.67 1.80 1.87
C GLU A 47 -4.56 1.65 2.92
N LEU A 48 -3.81 2.71 3.23
CA LEU A 48 -2.78 2.69 4.26
C LEU A 48 -3.31 3.02 5.66
N ASN A 49 -4.62 3.14 5.88
CA ASN A 49 -5.16 3.48 7.20
C ASN A 49 -5.09 2.31 8.22
N LEU A 50 -3.88 1.91 8.59
CA LEU A 50 -3.60 0.96 9.66
C LEU A 50 -2.98 1.67 10.86
N THR A 51 -3.53 1.39 12.04
CA THR A 51 -2.95 1.75 13.35
C THR A 51 -3.01 0.51 14.23
N LEU A 52 -1.91 0.22 14.93
CA LEU A 52 -1.80 -0.94 15.79
C LEU A 52 -1.50 -0.48 17.22
N ASP A 53 -2.46 -0.69 18.13
CA ASP A 53 -2.21 -0.52 19.56
C ASP A 53 -1.55 -1.79 20.11
N SER A 54 -0.23 -1.75 20.23
CA SER A 54 0.55 -2.88 20.73
C SER A 54 0.09 -3.39 22.10
N ASN A 55 -0.28 -2.51 23.02
CA ASN A 55 -0.66 -2.89 24.38
C ASN A 55 -2.00 -3.61 24.39
N SER A 56 -3.00 -2.98 23.77
CA SER A 56 -4.35 -3.53 23.66
C SER A 56 -4.37 -4.84 22.87
N LEU A 57 -3.67 -4.90 21.74
CA LEU A 57 -3.61 -6.11 20.91
C LEU A 57 -2.90 -7.27 21.62
N GLY A 58 -1.76 -7.01 22.28
CA GLY A 58 -1.03 -8.04 23.03
C GLY A 58 -1.88 -8.65 24.15
N GLU A 59 -2.60 -7.82 24.90
CA GLU A 59 -3.53 -8.28 25.95
C GLU A 59 -4.75 -9.00 25.36
N SER A 60 -5.36 -8.44 24.32
CA SER A 60 -6.53 -9.02 23.67
C SER A 60 -6.25 -10.43 23.14
N ILE A 61 -5.08 -10.67 22.56
CA ILE A 61 -4.72 -11.98 22.02
C ILE A 61 -4.57 -13.00 23.15
N PHE A 62 -3.83 -12.68 24.21
CA PHE A 62 -3.63 -13.62 25.33
C PHE A 62 -4.83 -13.73 26.29
N SER A 63 -5.83 -12.84 26.16
CA SER A 63 -7.13 -13.00 26.83
C SER A 63 -7.97 -14.16 26.27
N LYS A 64 -7.66 -14.63 25.05
CA LYS A 64 -8.36 -15.75 24.40
C LYS A 64 -7.89 -17.11 24.90
N ALA A 65 -8.72 -18.12 24.66
CA ALA A 65 -8.35 -19.52 24.86
C ALA A 65 -7.12 -19.86 24.01
N VAL A 66 -6.23 -20.73 24.51
CA VAL A 66 -4.95 -21.07 23.87
C VAL A 66 -5.11 -21.43 22.39
N ALA A 67 -6.11 -22.26 22.06
CA ALA A 67 -6.40 -22.70 20.70
C ALA A 67 -6.80 -21.57 19.73
N GLU A 68 -7.26 -20.43 20.25
CA GLU A 68 -7.71 -19.30 19.45
C GLU A 68 -6.63 -18.21 19.27
N ARG A 69 -5.61 -18.17 20.12
CA ARG A 69 -4.63 -17.06 20.18
C ARG A 69 -3.93 -16.83 18.84
N LYS A 70 -3.47 -17.91 18.20
CA LYS A 70 -2.77 -17.82 16.90
C LYS A 70 -3.68 -17.31 15.79
N LYS A 71 -4.90 -17.83 15.69
CA LYS A 71 -5.91 -17.35 14.74
C LYS A 71 -6.23 -15.88 14.99
N ASN A 72 -6.37 -15.50 16.25
CA ASN A 72 -6.70 -14.13 16.64
C ASN A 72 -5.55 -13.15 16.34
N LEU A 73 -4.29 -13.53 16.55
CA LEU A 73 -3.11 -12.78 16.10
C LEU A 73 -3.14 -12.57 14.57
N GLN A 74 -3.45 -13.62 13.81
CA GLN A 74 -3.51 -13.53 12.36
C GLN A 74 -4.60 -12.55 11.87
N GLU A 75 -5.81 -12.66 12.42
CA GLU A 75 -6.95 -11.83 12.01
C GLU A 75 -6.82 -10.38 12.45
N GLN A 76 -6.32 -10.14 13.67
CA GLN A 76 -6.25 -8.80 14.23
C GLN A 76 -5.00 -8.03 13.77
N VAL A 77 -3.90 -8.74 13.47
CA VAL A 77 -2.60 -8.12 13.22
C VAL A 77 -2.05 -8.53 11.85
N THR A 78 -1.60 -9.78 11.67
CA THR A 78 -0.70 -10.10 10.55
C THR A 78 -1.36 -9.94 9.18
N LYS A 79 -2.64 -10.32 9.02
CA LYS A 79 -3.39 -10.11 7.76
C LYS A 79 -3.60 -8.63 7.42
N LYS A 80 -3.80 -7.79 8.44
CA LYS A 80 -3.95 -6.34 8.24
C LYS A 80 -2.62 -5.72 7.83
N VAL A 81 -1.52 -6.17 8.46
CA VAL A 81 -0.16 -5.76 8.09
C VAL A 81 0.21 -6.23 6.68
N GLU A 82 -0.18 -7.44 6.28
CA GLU A 82 -0.01 -7.94 4.89
C GLU A 82 -0.78 -7.09 3.87
N SER A 83 -2.00 -6.69 4.21
CA SER A 83 -2.80 -5.79 3.37
C SER A 83 -2.13 -4.43 3.26
N PHE A 84 -1.66 -3.87 4.37
CA PHE A 84 -0.86 -2.63 4.38
C PHE A 84 0.39 -2.77 3.52
N ILE A 85 1.16 -3.86 3.64
CA ILE A 85 2.36 -4.12 2.83
C ILE A 85 2.02 -4.13 1.33
N THR A 86 0.90 -4.75 0.97
CA THR A 86 0.45 -4.83 -0.43
C THR A 86 0.17 -3.44 -1.00
N SER A 87 -0.60 -2.62 -0.28
CA SER A 87 -0.89 -1.23 -0.67
C SER A 87 0.36 -0.35 -0.65
N ALA A 88 1.24 -0.52 0.33
CA ALA A 88 2.52 0.18 0.42
C ALA A 88 3.43 -0.10 -0.78
N ASN A 89 3.51 -1.35 -1.26
CA ASN A 89 4.30 -1.68 -2.45
C ASN A 89 3.78 -0.96 -3.70
N LYS A 90 2.46 -0.70 -3.82
CA LYS A 90 1.90 0.06 -4.96
C LYS A 90 2.47 1.48 -5.02
N LEU A 91 2.67 2.13 -3.87
CA LEU A 91 3.25 3.48 -3.79
C LEU A 91 4.75 3.52 -4.10
N LEU A 92 5.44 2.40 -3.96
CA LEU A 92 6.87 2.27 -4.22
C LEU A 92 7.21 1.90 -5.67
N THR A 93 6.25 2.00 -6.59
CA THR A 93 6.43 1.63 -8.01
C THR A 93 7.11 2.71 -8.85
N THR A 94 6.98 3.98 -8.46
CA THR A 94 7.55 5.11 -9.20
C THR A 94 8.30 6.02 -8.24
N GLU A 95 9.62 6.04 -8.40
CA GLU A 95 10.51 6.90 -7.63
C GLU A 95 10.32 8.38 -8.00
N PRO A 96 10.33 9.31 -7.03
CA PRO A 96 10.28 10.74 -7.32
C PRO A 96 11.60 11.25 -7.93
N ASP A 97 11.54 12.30 -8.75
CA ASP A 97 12.73 12.81 -9.46
C ASP A 97 13.67 13.65 -8.58
N ALA A 98 13.11 14.41 -7.63
CA ALA A 98 13.87 15.32 -6.76
C ALA A 98 14.69 14.55 -5.70
N GLN A 99 15.94 14.95 -5.50
CA GLN A 99 16.90 14.20 -4.67
C GLN A 99 16.49 14.08 -3.20
N ASP A 100 15.94 15.14 -2.62
CA ASP A 100 15.37 15.15 -1.27
C ASP A 100 14.20 14.18 -1.13
N LYS A 101 13.32 14.14 -2.14
CA LYS A 101 12.20 13.20 -2.21
C LYS A 101 12.67 11.76 -2.40
N LYS A 102 13.76 11.52 -3.14
CA LYS A 102 14.38 10.19 -3.28
C LYS A 102 14.91 9.66 -1.97
N THR A 103 15.54 10.51 -1.15
CA THR A 103 15.99 10.11 0.19
C THR A 103 14.82 9.63 1.05
N LEU A 104 13.74 10.40 1.10
CA LEU A 104 12.52 10.02 1.82
C LEU A 104 11.89 8.73 1.26
N PHE A 105 11.83 8.59 -0.06
CA PHE A 105 11.33 7.39 -0.74
C PHE A 105 12.15 6.14 -0.37
N ASN A 106 13.48 6.25 -0.34
CA ASN A 106 14.36 5.15 0.05
C ASN A 106 14.22 4.80 1.53
N GLN A 107 14.08 5.78 2.41
CA GLN A 107 13.79 5.56 3.83
C GLN A 107 12.44 4.86 4.03
N ALA A 108 11.41 5.21 3.26
CA ALA A 108 10.15 4.49 3.24
C ALA A 108 10.32 3.03 2.77
N LYS A 109 11.11 2.80 1.72
CA LYS A 109 11.39 1.44 1.22
C LYS A 109 12.11 0.58 2.27
N GLU A 110 13.08 1.15 2.97
CA GLU A 110 13.76 0.47 4.09
C GLU A 110 12.80 0.15 5.23
N SER A 111 11.96 1.12 5.61
CA SER A 111 10.94 0.93 6.64
C SER A 111 9.96 -0.19 6.26
N LEU A 112 9.49 -0.24 5.00
CA LEU A 112 8.66 -1.33 4.50
C LEU A 112 9.38 -2.70 4.58
N GLY A 113 10.69 -2.74 4.35
CA GLY A 113 11.50 -3.95 4.53
C GLY A 113 11.52 -4.43 5.98
N LYS A 114 11.62 -3.50 6.94
CA LYS A 114 11.53 -3.81 8.38
C LYS A 114 10.13 -4.27 8.78
N ILE A 115 9.07 -3.64 8.26
CA ILE A 115 7.68 -4.07 8.47
C ILE A 115 7.49 -5.52 8.01
N LYS A 116 7.97 -5.86 6.80
CA LYS A 116 7.90 -7.24 6.26
C LYS A 116 8.61 -8.24 7.19
N THR A 117 9.81 -7.90 7.64
CA THR A 117 10.62 -8.75 8.51
C THR A 117 9.95 -8.96 9.88
N ALA A 118 9.48 -7.87 10.51
CA ALA A 118 8.80 -7.94 11.79
C ALA A 118 7.46 -8.68 11.71
N ASN A 119 6.68 -8.46 10.64
CA ASN A 119 5.44 -9.20 10.42
C ASN A 119 5.68 -10.70 10.23
N LYS A 120 6.78 -11.07 9.56
CA LYS A 120 7.18 -12.47 9.43
C LYS A 120 7.46 -13.09 10.80
N THR A 121 8.16 -12.39 11.70
CA THR A 121 8.36 -12.85 13.09
C THR A 121 7.02 -13.12 13.79
N LEU A 122 6.03 -12.23 13.64
CA LEU A 122 4.70 -12.43 14.22
C LEU A 122 3.97 -13.66 13.63
N THR A 123 4.13 -13.92 12.34
CA THR A 123 3.53 -15.08 11.65
C THR A 123 4.23 -16.40 12.02
N ASP A 124 5.53 -16.35 12.29
CA ASP A 124 6.38 -17.53 12.55
C ASP A 124 6.29 -18.05 13.99
N TYR A 125 5.55 -17.38 14.90
CA TYR A 125 5.32 -17.92 16.24
C TYR A 125 4.68 -19.32 16.19
N ASN A 126 5.32 -20.24 16.90
CA ASN A 126 4.89 -21.63 17.05
C ASN A 126 3.81 -21.77 18.14
N GLU A 127 3.29 -22.98 18.33
CA GLU A 127 2.24 -23.24 19.33
C GLU A 127 2.73 -23.01 20.77
N GLU A 128 4.01 -23.29 21.05
CA GLU A 128 4.62 -23.08 22.35
C GLU A 128 4.54 -21.61 22.79
N PHE A 129 4.76 -20.66 21.87
CA PHE A 129 4.62 -19.24 22.16
C PHE A 129 3.24 -18.88 22.76
N PHE A 130 2.19 -19.59 22.36
CA PHE A 130 0.82 -19.34 22.80
C PHE A 130 0.42 -20.12 24.07
N ALA A 131 1.32 -20.94 24.63
CA ALA A 131 1.06 -21.75 25.81
C ALA A 131 0.72 -20.90 27.04
N GLU A 132 -0.13 -21.45 27.92
CA GLU A 132 -0.55 -20.75 29.14
C GLU A 132 0.60 -20.51 30.12
N SER A 133 1.53 -21.46 30.20
CA SER A 133 2.74 -21.36 31.03
C SER A 133 3.63 -20.18 30.65
N LEU A 134 3.57 -19.72 29.40
CA LEU A 134 4.37 -18.61 28.88
C LEU A 134 3.58 -17.30 28.76
N ARG A 135 2.30 -17.28 29.15
CA ARG A 135 1.37 -16.16 28.93
C ARG A 135 2.00 -14.79 29.22
N THR A 136 2.58 -14.59 30.40
CA THR A 136 3.16 -13.29 30.79
C THR A 136 4.33 -12.88 29.90
N ALA A 137 5.29 -13.79 29.70
CA ALA A 137 6.47 -13.54 28.88
C ALA A 137 6.10 -13.32 27.41
N SER A 138 5.28 -14.21 26.84
CA SER A 138 4.82 -14.11 25.45
C SER A 138 3.95 -12.88 25.21
N THR A 139 3.13 -12.45 26.19
CA THR A 139 2.39 -11.18 26.08
C THR A 139 3.34 -9.99 25.96
N ALA A 140 4.38 -9.92 26.80
CA ALA A 140 5.36 -8.84 26.76
C ALA A 140 6.17 -8.83 25.45
N THR A 141 6.60 -10.00 24.98
CA THR A 141 7.27 -10.16 23.69
C THR A 141 6.36 -9.74 22.54
N LEU A 142 5.11 -10.20 22.52
CA LEU A 142 4.14 -9.86 21.49
C LEU A 142 3.87 -8.36 21.43
N LYS A 143 3.69 -7.69 22.58
CA LYS A 143 3.55 -6.22 22.64
C LYS A 143 4.76 -5.53 21.99
N THR A 144 5.96 -5.98 22.32
CA THR A 144 7.20 -5.43 21.77
C THR A 144 7.28 -5.60 20.26
N ASP A 145 6.95 -6.79 19.75
CA ASP A 145 7.06 -7.08 18.32
C ASP A 145 5.94 -6.40 17.51
N ILE A 146 4.72 -6.29 18.03
CA ILE A 146 3.65 -5.47 17.42
C ILE A 146 4.08 -3.99 17.42
N LYS A 147 4.70 -3.51 18.49
CA LYS A 147 5.17 -2.12 18.57
C LYS A 147 6.22 -1.81 17.49
N LYS A 148 7.16 -2.72 17.22
CA LYS A 148 8.14 -2.56 16.13
C LYS A 148 7.44 -2.38 14.78
N VAL A 149 6.40 -3.18 14.50
CA VAL A 149 5.60 -3.02 13.28
C VAL A 149 4.85 -1.69 13.27
N ALA A 150 4.22 -1.31 14.38
CA ALA A 150 3.46 -0.07 14.50
C ALA A 150 4.33 1.17 14.28
N ASP A 151 5.50 1.22 14.90
CA ASP A 151 6.43 2.34 14.81
C ASP A 151 6.95 2.50 13.36
N GLU A 152 7.32 1.39 12.70
CA GLU A 152 7.75 1.43 11.30
C GLU A 152 6.59 1.78 10.33
N ILE A 153 5.34 1.40 10.62
CA ILE A 153 4.18 1.87 9.83
C ILE A 153 4.08 3.40 9.87
N VAL A 154 4.29 4.02 11.02
CA VAL A 154 4.26 5.49 11.16
C VAL A 154 5.38 6.12 10.34
N ILE A 155 6.60 5.60 10.47
CA ILE A 155 7.77 6.08 9.72
C ILE A 155 7.54 5.95 8.20
N PHE A 156 7.04 4.80 7.74
CA PHE A 156 6.70 4.58 6.34
C PHE A 156 5.72 5.64 5.83
N LYS A 157 4.61 5.85 6.56
CA LYS A 157 3.57 6.80 6.17
C LYS A 157 4.11 8.22 6.08
N GLU A 158 4.86 8.66 7.08
CA GLU A 158 5.43 10.01 7.11
C GLU A 158 6.38 10.24 5.93
N ASN A 159 7.29 9.29 5.69
CA ASN A 159 8.25 9.39 4.60
C ASN A 159 7.58 9.36 3.22
N ILE A 160 6.57 8.51 3.01
CA ILE A 160 5.82 8.47 1.74
C ILE A 160 4.99 9.72 1.52
N LYS A 161 4.34 10.21 2.58
CA LYS A 161 3.60 11.47 2.55
C LYS A 161 4.50 12.59 2.05
N ASN A 162 5.68 12.73 2.65
CA ASN A 162 6.61 13.79 2.33
C ASN A 162 7.31 13.57 0.96
N ALA A 163 7.64 12.34 0.60
CA ALA A 163 8.24 12.02 -0.70
C ALA A 163 7.34 12.37 -1.89
N PHE A 164 6.01 12.22 -1.73
CA PHE A 164 5.03 12.50 -2.78
C PHE A 164 4.17 13.74 -2.53
N ASN A 165 4.43 14.52 -1.47
CA ASN A 165 3.61 15.67 -1.07
C ASN A 165 2.11 15.32 -0.91
N LEU A 166 1.81 14.17 -0.31
CA LEU A 166 0.44 13.71 -0.08
C LEU A 166 -0.19 14.43 1.11
N ASN A 167 -1.52 14.55 1.11
CA ASN A 167 -2.27 15.20 2.18
C ASN A 167 -2.78 14.21 3.22
#